data_AF-A0A8S3FH50-F1
#
_entry.id   AF-A0A8S3FH50-F1
#
_cell.length_a   1.000
_cell.length_b   1.000
_cell.length_c   1.000
_cell.angle_alpha   90.00
_cell.angle_beta   90.00
_cell.angle_gamma   90.00
#
_symmetry.space_group_name_H-M   'P 1'
#
loop_
_entity.id
_entity.type
_entity.pdbx_description
1 polymer ?
#
loop_
_entity_poly.entity_id
_entity_poly.type
_entity_poly.pdbx_seq_one_letter_code
_entity_poly.pdbx_strand_id
1 'polypeptide(L)'
;MDSICSNLLINLLTTDSVFSWPREIQYGIFDMIELLVDIVGTRLRYPRVPVTLLNTLAITFDINTTFSQKHKDEQLPARRVYKLDDEEFLRTKFSNQFGTYGWIRSFIQRFIAQDGLKNLRGQFELMKNATPTTTTAMEYNALLKLFSKCYQCIELGRFRVLFTRSIRQVIKYFLETKNANSRLNTHLDELNETLIEICFNYEMNDEVNAILELATIPKTDETPSLPTSIAPLIMPLENLTINKKSKTHDKYERLPEDMSSLSMNSVDVERK
;
A
#
# COMPACT_ATOMS: atom_id res chain seq x y z
N MET A 1 29.82 -1.42 4.55
CA MET A 1 29.59 -0.97 5.94
C MET A 1 28.11 -0.87 6.24
N ASP A 2 27.31 -0.39 5.28
CA ASP A 2 25.86 -0.13 5.32
C ASP A 2 25.05 -1.20 6.06
N SER A 3 25.26 -2.49 5.76
CA SER A 3 24.57 -3.62 6.42
C SER A 3 24.84 -3.69 7.93
N ILE A 4 26.06 -3.39 8.40
CA ILE A 4 26.42 -3.45 9.83
C ILE A 4 25.70 -2.33 10.59
N CYS A 5 25.74 -1.09 10.08
CA CYS A 5 25.03 0.04 10.69
C CYS A 5 23.51 -0.16 10.66
N SER A 6 22.98 -0.72 9.57
CA SER A 6 21.57 -1.07 9.42
C SER A 6 21.13 -2.09 10.48
N ASN A 7 21.87 -3.19 10.64
CA ASN A 7 21.56 -4.24 11.62
C ASN A 7 21.70 -3.75 13.07
N LEU A 8 22.69 -2.89 13.37
CA LEU A 8 22.82 -2.27 14.69
C LEU A 8 21.58 -1.42 15.02
N LEU A 9 21.15 -0.55 14.09
CA LEU A 9 19.97 0.29 14.29
C LEU A 9 18.69 -0.55 14.43
N ILE A 10 18.51 -1.60 13.63
CA ILE A 10 17.37 -2.53 13.75
C ILE A 10 17.34 -3.15 15.15
N ASN A 11 18.48 -3.67 15.64
CA ASN A 11 18.57 -4.24 16.98
C ASN A 11 18.30 -3.21 18.09
N LEU A 12 18.68 -1.94 17.89
CA LEU A 12 18.37 -0.86 18.82
C LEU A 12 16.88 -0.53 18.90
N LEU A 13 16.09 -0.83 17.86
CA LEU A 13 14.65 -0.53 17.82
C LEU A 13 13.77 -1.69 18.29
N THR A 14 14.26 -2.94 18.17
CA THR A 14 13.52 -4.17 18.49
C THR A 14 13.88 -4.81 19.83
N THR A 15 14.96 -4.39 20.50
CA THR A 15 15.34 -4.95 21.82
C THR A 15 14.43 -4.44 22.94
N ASP A 16 14.01 -5.33 23.84
CA ASP A 16 13.28 -4.98 25.08
C ASP A 16 14.04 -4.02 26.00
N SER A 17 15.37 -3.95 25.85
CA SER A 17 16.23 -2.99 26.55
C SER A 17 15.83 -1.53 26.27
N VAL A 18 15.12 -1.25 25.17
CA VAL A 18 14.58 0.07 24.87
C VAL A 18 13.74 0.63 26.03
N PHE A 19 13.00 -0.21 26.76
CA PHE A 19 12.20 0.24 27.90
C PHE A 19 13.04 0.80 29.05
N SER A 20 14.18 0.19 29.37
CA SER A 20 15.04 0.61 30.48
C SER A 20 16.00 1.75 30.15
N TRP A 21 16.26 2.04 28.87
CA TRP A 21 17.22 3.09 28.51
C TRP A 21 16.73 4.51 28.88
N PRO A 22 17.64 5.36 29.42
CA PRO A 22 17.35 6.73 29.80
C PRO A 22 17.04 7.62 28.58
N ARG A 23 16.40 8.76 28.84
CA ARG A 23 15.77 9.61 27.80
C ARG A 23 16.79 10.22 26.83
N GLU A 24 18.02 10.42 27.26
CA GLU A 24 19.16 10.88 26.44
C GLU A 24 19.48 9.87 25.32
N ILE A 25 19.47 8.57 25.63
CA ILE A 25 19.69 7.50 24.63
C ILE A 25 18.51 7.44 23.65
N GLN A 26 17.28 7.63 24.14
CA GLN A 26 16.09 7.66 23.28
C GLN A 26 16.17 8.80 22.24
N TYR A 27 16.60 9.99 22.66
CA TYR A 27 16.82 11.11 21.74
C TYR A 27 18.03 10.89 20.82
N GLY A 28 19.10 10.25 21.29
CA GLY A 28 20.22 9.85 20.42
C GLY A 28 19.77 8.91 19.30
N ILE A 29 18.91 7.93 19.60
CA ILE A 29 18.31 7.04 18.60
C ILE A 29 17.38 7.81 17.65
N PHE A 30 16.54 8.71 18.17
CA PHE A 30 15.71 9.59 17.34
C PHE A 30 16.56 10.37 16.33
N ASP A 31 17.64 11.00 16.79
CA ASP A 31 18.52 11.82 15.95
C ASP A 31 19.24 10.95 14.88
N MET A 32 19.58 9.68 15.20
CA MET A 32 20.08 8.72 14.22
C MET A 32 19.03 8.33 13.17
N ILE A 33 17.75 8.18 13.56
CA ILE A 33 16.66 7.92 12.60
C ILE A 33 16.42 9.12 11.69
N GLU A 34 16.49 10.36 12.21
CA GLU A 34 16.39 11.56 11.37
C GLU A 34 17.50 11.62 10.31
N LEU A 35 18.74 11.25 10.67
CA LEU A 35 19.84 11.15 9.71
C LEU A 35 19.61 10.00 8.69
N LEU A 36 19.02 8.88 9.10
CA LEU A 36 18.64 7.81 8.15
C LEU A 36 17.56 8.31 7.16
N VAL A 37 16.55 9.03 7.64
CA VAL A 37 15.51 9.66 6.80
C VAL A 37 16.16 10.57 5.75
N ASP A 38 17.12 11.42 6.16
CA ASP A 38 17.85 12.32 5.26
C ASP A 38 18.63 11.58 4.18
N ILE A 39 19.35 10.52 4.58
CA ILE A 39 20.14 9.67 3.69
C ILE A 39 19.23 8.96 2.68
N VAL A 40 18.09 8.40 3.11
CA VAL A 40 17.15 7.72 2.22
C VAL A 40 16.47 8.71 1.28
N GLY A 41 15.95 9.84 1.79
CA GLY A 41 15.31 10.89 1.00
C GLY A 41 16.23 11.45 -0.09
N THR A 42 17.52 11.61 0.23
CA THR A 42 18.56 11.99 -0.74
C THR A 42 18.87 10.86 -1.73
N ARG A 43 19.07 9.62 -1.25
CA ARG A 43 19.46 8.48 -2.09
C ARG A 43 18.37 8.09 -3.08
N LEU A 44 17.08 8.27 -2.75
CA LEU A 44 15.94 8.02 -3.64
C LEU A 44 15.90 8.91 -4.88
N ARG A 45 16.71 9.99 -4.95
CA ARG A 45 16.82 10.86 -6.14
C ARG A 45 17.65 10.23 -7.27
N TYR A 46 18.44 9.19 -6.97
CA TYR A 46 19.34 8.54 -7.91
C TYR A 46 18.76 7.21 -8.43
N PRO A 47 19.14 6.76 -9.65
CA PRO A 47 18.72 5.47 -10.18
C PRO A 47 19.08 4.28 -9.26
N ARG A 48 18.32 3.18 -9.42
CA ARG A 48 18.32 1.96 -8.59
C ARG A 48 17.81 2.17 -7.17
N VAL A 49 16.92 1.27 -6.75
CA VAL A 49 16.28 1.32 -5.43
C VAL A 49 17.28 0.96 -4.33
N PRO A 50 17.44 1.76 -3.26
CA PRO A 50 18.36 1.48 -2.16
C PRO A 50 17.74 0.48 -1.18
N VAL A 51 17.53 -0.77 -1.61
CA VAL A 51 16.78 -1.82 -0.91
C VAL A 51 17.15 -1.95 0.58
N THR A 52 18.44 -2.05 0.92
CA THR A 52 18.87 -2.19 2.32
C THR A 52 18.42 -1.00 3.18
N LEU A 53 18.64 0.23 2.71
CA LEU A 53 18.28 1.44 3.46
C LEU A 53 16.77 1.62 3.57
N LEU A 54 16.00 1.25 2.54
CA LEU A 54 14.53 1.26 2.59
C LEU A 54 13.98 0.22 3.57
N ASN A 55 14.57 -0.98 3.61
CA ASN A 55 14.18 -2.01 4.57
C ASN A 55 14.48 -1.57 6.02
N THR A 56 15.61 -0.90 6.26
CA THR A 56 15.89 -0.27 7.57
C THR A 56 14.88 0.83 7.88
N LEU A 57 14.60 1.72 6.93
CA LEU A 57 13.61 2.80 7.11
C LEU A 57 12.21 2.24 7.42
N ALA A 58 11.78 1.18 6.73
CA ALA A 58 10.52 0.51 6.99
C ALA A 58 10.41 -0.01 8.43
N ILE A 59 11.51 -0.53 9.00
CA ILE A 59 11.57 -0.92 10.42
C ILE A 59 11.52 0.31 11.35
N THR A 60 12.18 1.42 11.00
CA THR A 60 12.08 2.67 11.79
C THR A 60 10.68 3.29 11.78
N PHE A 61 9.88 2.97 10.75
CA PHE A 61 8.50 3.42 10.58
C PHE A 61 7.48 2.38 11.11
N ASP A 62 7.93 1.19 11.52
CA ASP A 62 7.05 0.13 12.00
C ASP A 62 6.54 0.44 13.40
N ILE A 63 5.22 0.64 13.49
CA ILE A 63 4.48 0.90 14.73
C ILE A 63 4.65 -0.21 15.77
N ASN A 64 5.02 -1.43 15.35
CA ASN A 64 5.11 -2.61 16.22
C ASN A 64 6.50 -2.80 16.85
N THR A 65 7.52 -1.99 16.50
CA THR A 65 8.82 -2.09 17.18
C THR A 65 8.71 -1.69 18.64
N THR A 66 9.59 -2.25 19.48
CA THR A 66 9.68 -1.94 20.91
C THR A 66 9.87 -0.44 21.15
N PHE A 67 10.67 0.22 20.31
CA PHE A 67 10.83 1.68 20.31
C PHE A 67 9.53 2.42 19.97
N SER A 68 8.85 2.03 18.90
CA SER A 68 7.54 2.61 18.53
C SER A 68 6.48 2.42 19.62
N GLN A 69 6.47 1.28 20.31
CA GLN A 69 5.54 1.00 21.41
C GLN A 69 5.89 1.78 22.68
N LYS A 70 7.18 1.96 23.02
CA LYS A 70 7.60 2.84 24.13
C LYS A 70 7.15 4.29 23.93
N HIS A 71 7.21 4.78 22.70
CA HIS A 71 6.88 6.17 22.34
C HIS A 71 5.50 6.30 21.67
N LYS A 72 4.60 5.33 21.88
CA LYS A 72 3.27 5.26 21.26
C LYS A 72 2.40 6.49 21.56
N ASP A 73 2.49 7.00 22.77
CA ASP A 73 1.66 8.12 23.26
C ASP A 73 2.42 9.46 23.30
N GLU A 74 3.73 9.46 22.99
CA GLU A 74 4.55 10.66 22.90
C GLU A 74 4.04 11.57 21.77
N GLN A 75 3.82 12.85 22.11
CA GLN A 75 3.33 13.85 21.17
C GLN A 75 4.37 14.19 20.09
N LEU A 76 3.91 14.80 18.99
CA LEU A 76 4.80 15.31 17.95
C LEU A 76 5.79 16.32 18.57
N PRO A 77 7.12 16.13 18.48
CA PRO A 77 8.07 17.02 19.15
C PRO A 77 7.97 18.45 18.61
N ALA A 78 7.63 19.42 19.46
CA ALA A 78 7.32 20.79 19.06
C ALA A 78 8.44 21.49 18.23
N ARG A 79 9.71 21.11 18.45
CA ARG A 79 10.88 21.62 17.71
C ARG A 79 11.11 20.94 16.35
N ARG A 80 10.30 19.94 15.98
CA ARG A 80 10.43 19.09 14.78
C ARG A 80 9.11 18.96 14.01
N VAL A 81 8.24 19.98 14.12
CA VAL A 81 7.02 20.09 13.32
C VAL A 81 7.40 20.65 11.95
N TYR A 82 7.30 19.83 10.91
CA TYR A 82 7.53 20.29 9.54
C TYR A 82 6.23 20.87 8.99
N LYS A 83 6.30 22.08 8.42
CA LYS A 83 5.20 22.61 7.61
C LYS A 83 5.16 21.82 6.31
N LEU A 84 4.19 20.94 6.19
CA LEU A 84 3.81 20.33 4.92
C LEU A 84 2.80 21.25 4.24
N ASP A 85 2.80 21.31 2.91
CA ASP A 85 1.69 21.94 2.18
C ASP A 85 0.38 21.20 2.49
N ASP A 86 -0.77 21.91 2.47
CA ASP A 86 -2.07 21.55 3.10
C ASP A 86 -2.73 20.23 2.64
N GLU A 87 -2.07 19.44 1.81
CA GLU A 87 -2.50 18.12 1.35
C GLU A 87 -2.06 17.02 2.33
N GLU A 88 -2.64 17.02 3.54
CA GLU A 88 -2.26 16.17 4.68
C GLU A 88 -2.19 14.66 4.35
N PHE A 89 -0.98 14.15 4.08
CA PHE A 89 -0.72 12.72 3.89
C PHE A 89 -0.79 11.91 5.19
N LEU A 90 -0.65 12.59 6.33
CA LEU A 90 -0.67 11.98 7.66
C LEU A 90 -2.02 12.21 8.32
N ARG A 91 -2.48 11.23 9.09
CA ARG A 91 -3.69 11.39 9.91
C ARG A 91 -3.51 12.55 10.90
N THR A 92 -4.49 13.43 10.97
CA THR A 92 -4.59 14.49 11.98
C THR A 92 -5.47 14.12 13.16
N LYS A 93 -6.43 13.21 12.97
CA LYS A 93 -7.33 12.72 14.03
C LYS A 93 -7.04 11.25 14.33
N PHE A 94 -6.68 10.98 15.57
CA PHE A 94 -6.60 9.63 16.12
C PHE A 94 -7.81 9.41 17.02
N SER A 95 -8.44 8.25 16.94
CA SER A 95 -9.38 7.84 17.99
C SER A 95 -8.57 7.53 19.25
N ASN A 96 -9.18 7.62 20.43
CA ASN A 96 -8.53 7.31 21.71
C ASN A 96 -8.03 5.84 21.83
N GLN A 97 -8.28 5.00 20.81
CA GLN A 97 -7.83 3.61 20.72
C GLN A 97 -6.46 3.48 20.02
N PHE A 98 -6.09 4.45 19.19
CA PHE A 98 -4.81 4.49 18.48
C PHE A 98 -3.83 5.44 19.19
N GLY A 99 -2.57 5.01 19.28
CA GLY A 99 -1.50 5.87 19.79
C GLY A 99 -1.31 7.10 18.92
N THR A 100 -0.78 8.18 19.51
CA THR A 100 -0.47 9.41 18.78
C THR A 100 0.74 9.25 17.86
N TYR A 101 1.62 8.29 18.16
CA TYR A 101 2.85 7.93 17.44
C TYR A 101 3.66 9.15 16.99
N GLY A 102 3.75 10.18 17.83
CA GLY A 102 4.27 11.50 17.45
C GLY A 102 5.70 11.46 16.95
N TRP A 103 6.52 10.52 17.45
CA TRP A 103 7.90 10.33 17.01
C TRP A 103 7.96 9.76 15.58
N ILE A 104 7.18 8.70 15.28
CA ILE A 104 7.07 8.12 13.92
C ILE A 104 6.53 9.16 12.94
N ARG A 105 5.48 9.90 13.35
CA ARG A 105 4.92 11.00 12.54
C ARG A 105 5.96 12.07 12.25
N SER A 106 6.83 12.41 13.20
CA SER A 106 7.95 13.33 12.98
C SER A 106 8.91 12.83 11.89
N PHE A 107 9.24 11.53 11.89
CA PHE A 107 10.11 10.94 10.86
C PHE A 107 9.45 10.93 9.47
N ILE A 108 8.15 10.59 9.40
CA ILE A 108 7.40 10.62 8.13
C ILE A 108 7.24 12.07 7.63
N GLN A 109 6.97 13.04 8.51
CA GLN A 109 6.94 14.47 8.16
C GLN A 109 8.27 14.92 7.56
N ARG A 110 9.40 14.59 8.21
CA ARG A 110 10.75 14.88 7.71
C ARG A 110 11.00 14.26 6.34
N PHE A 111 10.57 13.02 6.14
CA PHE A 111 10.69 12.31 4.86
C PHE A 111 9.86 12.99 3.74
N ILE A 112 8.62 13.40 4.04
CA ILE A 112 7.76 14.14 3.09
C ILE A 112 8.40 15.49 2.72
N ALA A 113 8.90 16.23 3.72
CA ALA A 113 9.52 17.55 3.55
C ALA A 113 10.79 17.55 2.67
N GLN A 114 11.34 16.37 2.34
CA GLN A 114 12.51 16.20 1.47
C GLN A 114 12.20 15.63 0.08
N ASP A 115 10.95 15.79 -0.37
CA ASP A 115 10.39 15.16 -1.58
C ASP A 115 10.33 13.60 -1.49
N GLY A 116 10.40 12.99 -0.30
CA GLY A 116 10.50 11.52 -0.15
C GLY A 116 9.41 10.74 -0.89
N LEU A 117 8.14 11.15 -0.77
CA LEU A 117 7.02 10.53 -1.50
C LEU A 117 7.11 10.71 -3.03
N LYS A 118 7.57 11.88 -3.49
CA LYS A 118 7.76 12.19 -4.91
C LYS A 118 8.91 11.38 -5.50
N ASN A 119 10.00 11.24 -4.76
CA ASN A 119 11.15 10.42 -5.15
C ASN A 119 10.80 8.92 -5.16
N LEU A 120 10.03 8.42 -4.19
CA LEU A 120 9.47 7.05 -4.22
C LEU A 120 8.62 6.81 -5.47
N ARG A 121 7.68 7.73 -5.79
CA ARG A 121 6.86 7.64 -7.02
C ARG A 121 7.73 7.66 -8.29
N GLY A 122 8.80 8.44 -8.29
CA GLY A 122 9.80 8.44 -9.35
C GLY A 122 10.46 7.07 -9.55
N GLN A 123 10.81 6.36 -8.47
CA GLN A 123 11.39 5.01 -8.57
C GLN A 123 10.41 4.01 -9.21
N PHE A 124 9.12 4.05 -8.88
CA PHE A 124 8.12 3.19 -9.53
C PHE A 124 8.05 3.45 -11.04
N GLU A 125 8.02 4.71 -11.50
CA GLU A 125 7.99 5.02 -12.94
C GLU A 125 9.32 4.68 -13.65
N LEU A 126 10.47 4.75 -12.96
CA LEU A 126 11.75 4.26 -13.50
C LEU A 126 11.72 2.73 -13.69
N MET A 127 11.24 1.99 -12.69
CA MET A 127 11.13 0.53 -12.75
C MET A 127 10.14 0.04 -13.81
N LYS A 128 9.07 0.80 -14.07
CA LYS A 128 8.07 0.50 -15.11
C LYS A 128 8.66 0.39 -16.52
N ASN A 129 9.66 1.22 -16.80
CA ASN A 129 10.32 1.33 -18.10
C ASN A 129 11.59 0.47 -18.18
N ALA A 130 12.01 -0.14 -17.07
CA ALA A 130 13.17 -1.02 -17.01
C ALA A 130 12.78 -2.46 -17.40
N THR A 131 13.73 -3.19 -17.98
CA THR A 131 13.57 -4.64 -18.18
C THR A 131 13.51 -5.34 -16.83
N PRO A 132 12.50 -6.19 -16.55
CA PRO A 132 12.40 -6.88 -15.27
C PRO A 132 13.59 -7.81 -15.05
N THR A 133 14.21 -7.70 -13.88
CA THR A 133 15.34 -8.52 -13.43
C THR A 133 14.93 -9.40 -12.25
N THR A 134 15.83 -10.30 -11.84
CA THR A 134 15.66 -11.09 -10.61
C THR A 134 15.56 -10.23 -9.33
N THR A 135 16.02 -8.98 -9.36
CA THR A 135 15.95 -8.04 -8.22
C THR A 135 14.66 -7.21 -8.19
N THR A 136 13.92 -7.13 -9.30
CA THR A 136 12.76 -6.23 -9.43
C THR A 136 11.68 -6.50 -8.38
N ALA A 137 11.42 -7.76 -8.01
CA ALA A 137 10.49 -8.10 -6.92
C ALA A 137 10.96 -7.57 -5.56
N MET A 138 12.24 -7.73 -5.24
CA MET A 138 12.87 -7.22 -4.01
C MET A 138 12.87 -5.68 -3.96
N GLU A 139 13.09 -5.02 -5.10
CA GLU A 139 13.04 -3.55 -5.22
C GLU A 139 11.61 -3.01 -5.01
N TYR A 140 10.59 -3.62 -5.64
CA TYR A 140 9.19 -3.25 -5.39
C TYR A 140 8.76 -3.53 -3.94
N ASN A 141 9.20 -4.66 -3.36
CA ASN A 141 8.94 -5.00 -1.97
C ASN A 141 9.46 -3.90 -1.04
N ALA A 142 10.73 -3.51 -1.18
CA ALA A 142 11.35 -2.46 -0.36
C ALA A 142 10.67 -1.09 -0.47
N LEU A 143 10.20 -0.70 -1.67
CA LEU A 143 9.45 0.55 -1.88
C LEU A 143 8.06 0.52 -1.20
N LEU A 144 7.39 -0.62 -1.22
CA LEU A 144 6.04 -0.79 -0.69
C LEU A 144 6.02 -0.99 0.84
N LYS A 145 6.95 -1.79 1.38
CA LYS A 145 7.03 -2.21 2.78
C LYS A 145 7.06 -1.04 3.77
N LEU A 146 7.61 0.11 3.36
CA LEU A 146 7.54 1.36 4.13
C LEU A 146 6.10 1.71 4.55
N PHE A 147 5.14 1.59 3.62
CA PHE A 147 3.74 1.96 3.82
C PHE A 147 2.93 0.89 4.54
N SER A 148 3.33 -0.38 4.45
CA SER A 148 2.67 -1.45 5.21
C SER A 148 2.95 -1.34 6.71
N LYS A 149 4.13 -0.82 7.07
CA LYS A 149 4.57 -0.70 8.48
C LYS A 149 4.09 0.55 9.22
N CYS A 150 3.79 1.65 8.52
CA CYS A 150 3.27 2.89 9.13
C CYS A 150 1.80 3.23 8.81
N TYR A 151 1.00 2.27 8.35
CA TYR A 151 -0.39 2.52 7.88
C TYR A 151 -1.29 3.28 8.88
N GLN A 152 -1.12 3.07 10.20
CA GLN A 152 -1.90 3.80 11.21
C GLN A 152 -1.60 5.31 11.26
N CYS A 153 -0.42 5.75 10.78
CA CYS A 153 -0.04 7.15 10.72
C CYS A 153 -0.49 7.87 9.43
N ILE A 154 -0.85 7.13 8.39
CA ILE A 154 -1.11 7.63 7.03
C ILE A 154 -2.61 7.76 6.76
N GLU A 155 -3.01 8.81 6.05
CA GLU A 155 -4.40 9.03 5.67
C GLU A 155 -4.76 8.25 4.38
N LEU A 156 -5.81 7.41 4.47
CA LEU A 156 -6.12 6.37 3.48
C LEU A 156 -6.47 6.96 2.12
N GLY A 157 -7.34 7.97 2.11
CA GLY A 157 -7.76 8.65 0.88
C GLY A 157 -6.56 9.25 0.14
N ARG A 158 -5.64 9.87 0.88
CA ARG A 158 -4.45 10.51 0.30
C ARG A 158 -3.43 9.48 -0.21
N PHE A 159 -3.26 8.37 0.50
CA PHE A 159 -2.43 7.25 0.04
C PHE A 159 -2.91 6.70 -1.31
N ARG A 160 -4.22 6.38 -1.42
CA ARG A 160 -4.82 5.88 -2.68
C ARG A 160 -4.56 6.84 -3.85
N VAL A 161 -4.86 8.13 -3.67
CA VAL A 161 -4.66 9.17 -4.71
C VAL A 161 -3.23 9.20 -5.24
N LEU A 162 -2.22 9.02 -4.38
CA LEU A 162 -0.81 9.10 -4.76
C LEU A 162 -0.23 7.78 -5.30
N PHE A 163 -0.65 6.63 -4.77
CA PHE A 163 0.03 5.35 -4.97
C PHE A 163 -0.79 4.25 -5.68
N THR A 164 -2.11 4.38 -5.87
CA THR A 164 -2.91 3.35 -6.56
C THR A 164 -2.36 2.98 -7.95
N ARG A 165 -1.85 3.96 -8.72
CA ARG A 165 -1.22 3.68 -10.03
C ARG A 165 0.05 2.83 -9.89
N SER A 166 0.90 3.15 -8.92
CA SER A 166 2.12 2.40 -8.62
C SER A 166 1.81 1.00 -8.11
N ILE A 167 0.81 0.84 -7.23
CA ILE A 167 0.38 -0.47 -6.71
C ILE A 167 -0.16 -1.35 -7.83
N ARG A 168 -1.04 -0.84 -8.71
CA ARG A 168 -1.53 -1.59 -9.88
C ARG A 168 -0.42 -2.03 -10.83
N GLN A 169 0.61 -1.21 -11.01
CA GLN A 169 1.82 -1.59 -11.75
C GLN A 169 2.56 -2.77 -11.09
N VAL A 170 2.76 -2.73 -9.76
CA VAL A 170 3.43 -3.82 -9.03
C VAL A 170 2.60 -5.10 -9.07
N ILE A 171 1.28 -5.01 -8.91
CA ILE A 171 0.36 -6.15 -9.01
C ILE A 171 0.45 -6.78 -10.41
N LYS A 172 0.43 -5.97 -11.48
CA LYS A 172 0.62 -6.47 -12.85
C LYS A 172 1.95 -7.23 -12.98
N TYR A 173 3.06 -6.65 -12.53
CA TYR A 173 4.37 -7.30 -12.55
C TYR A 173 4.40 -8.62 -11.76
N PHE A 174 3.80 -8.63 -10.56
CA PHE A 174 3.71 -9.81 -9.71
C PHE A 174 2.97 -10.95 -10.41
N LEU A 175 1.82 -10.66 -11.01
CA LEU A 175 0.98 -11.63 -11.72
C LEU A 175 1.67 -12.18 -12.98
N GLU A 176 2.27 -11.31 -13.79
CA GLU A 176 3.05 -11.72 -14.98
C GLU A 176 4.23 -12.63 -14.58
N THR A 177 4.95 -12.27 -13.51
CA THR A 177 6.09 -13.05 -13.00
C THR A 177 5.66 -14.38 -12.39
N LYS A 178 4.53 -14.42 -11.66
CA LYS A 178 3.94 -15.63 -11.06
C LYS A 178 3.42 -16.61 -12.11
N ASN A 179 2.81 -16.11 -13.19
CA ASN A 179 2.31 -16.95 -14.28
C ASN A 179 3.45 -17.59 -15.09
N ALA A 180 4.53 -16.84 -15.32
CA ALA A 180 5.71 -17.31 -16.03
C ALA A 180 6.55 -18.34 -15.24
N ASN A 181 6.59 -18.25 -13.89
CA ASN A 181 7.45 -19.09 -13.06
C ASN A 181 6.65 -20.07 -12.20
N SER A 182 6.80 -21.38 -12.46
CA SER A 182 6.12 -22.44 -11.69
C SER A 182 6.65 -22.63 -10.25
N ARG A 183 7.77 -21.98 -9.90
CA ARG A 183 8.31 -21.91 -8.55
C ARG A 183 8.36 -20.45 -8.12
N LEU A 184 7.67 -20.13 -7.04
CA LEU A 184 7.78 -18.85 -6.38
C LEU A 184 9.21 -18.70 -5.84
N ASN A 185 9.81 -17.53 -6.08
CA ASN A 185 11.06 -17.12 -5.45
C ASN A 185 10.69 -16.39 -4.15
N THR A 186 11.46 -16.55 -3.08
CA THR A 186 11.20 -15.93 -1.76
C THR A 186 10.91 -14.42 -1.86
N HIS A 187 11.60 -13.68 -2.74
CA HIS A 187 11.33 -12.26 -2.94
C HIS A 187 9.97 -11.94 -3.58
N LEU A 188 9.38 -12.89 -4.31
CA LEU A 188 8.05 -12.79 -4.90
C LEU A 188 6.96 -13.12 -3.87
N ASP A 189 7.26 -14.03 -2.93
CA ASP A 189 6.39 -14.35 -1.78
C ASP A 189 6.34 -13.17 -0.80
N GLU A 190 7.49 -12.62 -0.40
CA GLU A 190 7.56 -11.41 0.45
C GLU A 190 6.84 -10.21 -0.19
N LEU A 191 6.89 -10.10 -1.53
CA LEU A 191 6.15 -9.08 -2.27
C LEU A 191 4.65 -9.33 -2.24
N ASN A 192 4.20 -10.58 -2.36
CA ASN A 192 2.78 -10.95 -2.26
C ASN A 192 2.22 -10.61 -0.87
N GLU A 193 2.93 -10.99 0.20
CA GLU A 193 2.55 -10.65 1.57
C GLU A 193 2.42 -9.14 1.76
N THR A 194 3.42 -8.37 1.30
CA THR A 194 3.42 -6.91 1.41
C THR A 194 2.32 -6.25 0.55
N LEU A 195 2.01 -6.79 -0.62
CA LEU A 195 0.88 -6.35 -1.45
C LEU A 195 -0.45 -6.60 -0.75
N ILE A 196 -0.64 -7.76 -0.13
CA ILE A 196 -1.86 -8.08 0.63
C ILE A 196 -1.97 -7.17 1.87
N GLU A 197 -0.90 -7.00 2.66
CA GLU A 197 -0.87 -6.06 3.80
C GLU A 197 -1.32 -4.65 3.37
N ILE A 198 -0.78 -4.12 2.27
CA ILE A 198 -1.11 -2.76 1.79
C ILE A 198 -2.53 -2.70 1.25
N CYS A 199 -2.93 -3.62 0.37
CA CYS A 199 -4.25 -3.53 -0.23
C CYS A 199 -5.37 -3.72 0.82
N PHE A 200 -5.12 -4.49 1.87
CA PHE A 200 -6.01 -4.58 3.04
C PHE A 200 -5.99 -3.31 3.89
N ASN A 201 -4.81 -2.88 4.38
CA ASN A 201 -4.68 -1.74 5.29
C ASN A 201 -5.14 -0.40 4.69
N TYR A 202 -5.10 -0.29 3.36
CA TYR A 202 -5.60 0.87 2.62
C TYR A 202 -6.92 0.60 1.87
N GLU A 203 -7.65 -0.48 2.18
CA GLU A 203 -8.97 -0.88 1.65
C GLU A 203 -9.08 -0.75 0.11
N MET A 204 -8.09 -1.27 -0.60
CA MET A 204 -8.01 -1.36 -2.06
C MET A 204 -8.61 -2.69 -2.54
N ASN A 205 -9.93 -2.83 -2.36
CA ASN A 205 -10.64 -4.11 -2.52
C ASN A 205 -10.56 -4.68 -3.94
N ASP A 206 -10.62 -3.84 -4.98
CA ASP A 206 -10.49 -4.26 -6.38
C ASP A 206 -9.12 -4.91 -6.62
N GLU A 207 -8.07 -4.34 -6.04
CA GLU A 207 -6.70 -4.85 -6.11
C GLU A 207 -6.50 -6.14 -5.31
N VAL A 208 -7.14 -6.29 -4.15
CA VAL A 208 -7.17 -7.56 -3.39
C VAL A 208 -7.81 -8.65 -4.25
N ASN A 209 -8.96 -8.38 -4.86
CA ASN A 209 -9.66 -9.33 -5.72
C ASN A 209 -8.79 -9.73 -6.92
N ALA A 210 -8.12 -8.76 -7.58
CA ALA A 210 -7.22 -9.06 -8.70
C ALA A 210 -6.03 -9.98 -8.31
N ILE A 211 -5.53 -9.90 -7.08
CA ILE A 211 -4.48 -10.79 -6.56
C ILE A 211 -5.05 -12.20 -6.28
N LEU A 212 -6.28 -12.29 -5.78
CA LEU A 212 -6.92 -13.56 -5.38
C LEU A 212 -7.56 -14.32 -6.56
N GLU A 213 -8.29 -13.66 -7.45
CA GLU A 213 -8.97 -14.28 -8.60
C GLU A 213 -7.98 -14.94 -9.57
N LEU A 214 -6.79 -14.36 -9.73
CA LEU A 214 -5.72 -14.94 -10.54
C LEU A 214 -4.91 -16.01 -9.79
N ALA A 215 -5.12 -16.20 -8.49
CA ALA A 215 -4.61 -17.36 -7.76
C ALA A 215 -5.52 -18.59 -7.92
N THR A 216 -6.77 -18.43 -8.35
CA THR A 216 -7.76 -19.52 -8.49
C THR A 216 -7.98 -20.03 -9.92
N ILE A 217 -7.31 -19.49 -10.95
CA ILE A 217 -7.38 -20.05 -12.31
C ILE A 217 -6.49 -21.31 -12.41
N PRO A 218 -7.05 -22.52 -12.54
CA PRO A 218 -6.25 -23.69 -12.86
C PRO A 218 -5.81 -23.63 -14.33
N LYS A 219 -4.57 -24.03 -14.62
CA LYS A 219 -4.07 -24.16 -15.99
C LYS A 219 -4.81 -25.27 -16.72
N THR A 220 -5.86 -24.91 -17.46
CA THR A 220 -6.52 -25.78 -18.44
C THR A 220 -5.92 -25.54 -19.83
N ASP A 221 -4.65 -25.92 -19.98
CA ASP A 221 -4.05 -26.17 -21.29
C ASP A 221 -4.28 -27.64 -21.67
N GLU A 222 -5.50 -27.97 -22.08
CA GLU A 222 -5.76 -29.12 -22.95
C GLU A 222 -6.57 -28.65 -24.16
N THR A 223 -5.95 -28.72 -25.33
CA THR A 223 -6.51 -28.26 -26.61
C THR A 223 -7.75 -29.07 -27.03
N PRO A 224 -8.82 -28.43 -27.52
CA PRO A 224 -9.99 -29.15 -28.01
C PRO A 224 -9.72 -29.81 -29.38
N SER A 225 -9.57 -31.13 -29.40
CA SER A 225 -9.51 -31.93 -30.64
C SER A 225 -10.80 -32.72 -30.89
N LEU A 226 -11.48 -32.40 -32.00
CA LEU A 226 -12.55 -33.16 -32.64
C LEU A 226 -12.48 -32.86 -34.17
N PRO A 227 -13.14 -33.63 -35.07
CA PRO A 227 -14.00 -34.79 -34.84
C PRO A 227 -13.69 -36.04 -35.72
N THR A 228 -14.35 -37.18 -35.45
CA THR A 228 -14.73 -38.27 -36.40
C THR A 228 -15.38 -39.45 -35.64
N SER A 229 -16.32 -40.27 -36.15
CA SER A 229 -17.46 -40.06 -37.09
C SER A 229 -18.32 -41.35 -37.18
N ILE A 230 -19.67 -41.27 -37.00
CA ILE A 230 -20.70 -42.30 -37.36
C ILE A 230 -20.63 -43.62 -36.52
N ALA A 231 -21.69 -44.32 -36.08
CA ALA A 231 -23.10 -44.48 -36.48
C ALA A 231 -24.06 -44.73 -35.26
N PRO A 232 -25.40 -44.83 -35.45
CA PRO A 232 -26.41 -44.74 -34.38
C PRO A 232 -26.93 -46.10 -33.85
N LEU A 233 -27.82 -46.10 -32.84
CA LEU A 233 -29.12 -46.84 -32.82
C LEU A 233 -29.96 -46.59 -31.53
N ILE A 234 -31.28 -46.45 -31.73
CA ILE A 234 -32.40 -46.74 -30.80
C ILE A 234 -32.63 -45.82 -29.57
N MET A 235 -33.69 -45.02 -29.67
CA MET A 235 -34.63 -44.63 -28.59
C MET A 235 -35.79 -45.67 -28.57
N PRO A 236 -36.60 -45.88 -27.49
CA PRO A 236 -37.41 -44.78 -26.89
C PRO A 236 -37.92 -44.90 -25.43
N LEU A 237 -38.62 -43.82 -25.00
CA LEU A 237 -39.73 -43.76 -24.00
C LEU A 237 -39.37 -44.08 -22.51
N GLU A 238 -39.65 -43.25 -21.50
CA GLU A 238 -40.97 -42.76 -21.03
C GLU A 238 -40.81 -41.51 -20.10
N ASN A 239 -41.58 -40.44 -20.33
CA ASN A 239 -42.72 -39.97 -19.52
C ASN A 239 -42.45 -39.62 -18.02
N LEU A 240 -42.53 -38.31 -17.66
CA LEU A 240 -43.67 -37.75 -16.89
C LEU A 240 -43.48 -36.27 -16.44
N THR A 241 -44.54 -35.47 -16.63
CA THR A 241 -44.95 -34.24 -15.88
C THR A 241 -43.91 -33.14 -15.58
N ILE A 242 -43.98 -31.98 -16.25
CA ILE A 242 -44.85 -30.81 -15.91
C ILE A 242 -44.49 -30.16 -14.55
N ASN A 243 -43.90 -28.94 -14.58
CA ASN A 243 -44.74 -27.75 -14.38
C ASN A 243 -44.16 -26.43 -14.94
N LYS A 244 -45.08 -25.52 -15.31
CA LYS A 244 -44.83 -24.11 -15.70
C LYS A 244 -44.62 -23.29 -14.40
N LYS A 245 -43.94 -22.13 -14.40
CA LYS A 245 -44.33 -20.91 -15.12
C LYS A 245 -43.19 -19.89 -15.27
N SER A 246 -43.20 -19.22 -16.42
CA SER A 246 -42.63 -17.88 -16.67
C SER A 246 -43.42 -16.80 -15.90
N LYS A 247 -42.99 -15.55 -15.71
CA LYS A 247 -42.36 -14.61 -16.65
C LYS A 247 -41.51 -13.54 -15.95
N THR A 248 -40.47 -13.13 -16.66
CA THR A 248 -39.99 -11.76 -16.87
C THR A 248 -40.89 -10.59 -16.42
N HIS A 249 -40.27 -9.57 -15.81
CA HIS A 249 -40.29 -8.23 -16.40
C HIS A 249 -39.12 -7.35 -15.90
N ASP A 250 -38.43 -6.70 -16.84
CA ASP A 250 -37.52 -5.58 -16.55
C ASP A 250 -38.29 -4.35 -16.04
N LYS A 251 -37.61 -3.52 -15.25
CA LYS A 251 -37.72 -2.05 -15.32
C LYS A 251 -36.50 -1.36 -14.70
N TYR A 252 -35.79 -0.59 -15.50
CA TYR A 252 -35.01 0.54 -15.02
C TYR A 252 -35.97 1.63 -14.54
N GLU A 253 -35.65 2.28 -13.42
CA GLU A 253 -36.28 3.55 -13.05
C GLU A 253 -35.20 4.51 -12.52
N ARG A 254 -35.27 5.76 -12.95
CA ARG A 254 -34.24 6.80 -12.82
C ARG A 254 -34.95 8.14 -12.64
N LEU A 255 -34.26 9.14 -12.09
CA LEU A 255 -34.64 10.57 -12.07
C LEU A 255 -35.75 10.92 -11.05
N PRO A 256 -35.87 12.19 -10.58
CA PRO A 256 -35.42 13.40 -11.27
C PRO A 256 -34.50 14.40 -10.53
N GLU A 257 -33.81 15.18 -11.36
CA GLU A 257 -33.22 16.48 -11.04
C GLU A 257 -34.28 17.59 -11.15
N ASP A 258 -33.92 18.78 -10.65
CA ASP A 258 -34.57 20.09 -10.83
C ASP A 258 -35.99 20.35 -10.26
N MET A 259 -36.04 21.33 -9.34
CA MET A 259 -36.84 22.54 -9.54
C MET A 259 -36.09 23.74 -8.93
N SER A 260 -36.10 24.87 -9.63
CA SER A 260 -35.36 26.10 -9.30
C SER A 260 -36.28 27.25 -8.88
N SER A 261 -35.68 28.37 -8.41
CA SER A 261 -36.32 29.66 -8.02
C SER A 261 -37.08 29.65 -6.67
N LEU A 262 -37.13 30.70 -5.83
CA LEU A 262 -36.58 32.07 -5.77
C LEU A 262 -35.91 32.28 -4.38
N SER A 263 -35.09 33.29 -4.06
CA SER A 263 -35.24 34.74 -4.30
C SER A 263 -33.96 35.54 -3.97
N MET A 264 -33.94 36.81 -4.37
CA MET A 264 -32.85 37.77 -4.11
C MET A 264 -32.77 38.15 -2.62
N ASN A 265 -31.57 38.54 -2.17
CA ASN A 265 -31.41 39.79 -1.42
C ASN A 265 -29.95 40.29 -1.49
N SER A 266 -29.78 41.49 -2.05
CA SER A 266 -28.54 42.27 -2.04
C SER A 266 -28.57 43.26 -0.88
N VAL A 267 -27.55 43.25 -0.02
CA VAL A 267 -27.21 44.40 0.85
C VAL A 267 -25.69 44.50 0.97
N ASP A 268 -25.10 45.53 0.37
CA ASP A 268 -23.78 46.04 0.72
C ASP A 268 -23.79 46.68 2.12
N VAL A 269 -22.78 46.42 2.96
CA VAL A 269 -22.23 47.40 3.92
C VAL A 269 -20.73 47.13 4.16
N GLU A 270 -19.93 48.14 3.80
CA GLU A 270 -18.63 48.63 4.37
C GLU A 270 -17.70 47.66 5.13
N ARG A 271 -16.41 47.52 4.78
CA ARG A 271 -15.31 48.52 4.93
C ARG A 271 -15.18 49.16 6.32
N LYS A 272 -14.45 48.49 7.23
CA LYS A 272 -13.38 49.11 8.02
C LYS A 272 -12.39 48.07 8.55
#